data_AF-A0A4S2Q439-F1
#
_entry.id   AF-A0A4S2Q439-F1
#
_cell.length_a   1.000
_cell.length_b   1.000
_cell.length_c   1.000
_cell.angle_alpha   90.00
_cell.angle_beta   90.00
_cell.angle_gamma   90.00
#
_symmetry.space_group_name_H-M   'P 1'
#
loop_
_entity.id
_entity.type
_entity.pdbx_description
1 polymer ?
#
loop_
_entity_poly.entity_id
_entity_poly.type
_entity_poly.pdbx_seq_one_letter_code
_entity_poly.pdbx_strand_id
1 'polypeptide(L)'
;MKLADLPLWVQMCSPTSSQELTELRISLSHNEQLKLALERFLHAQWCVLNSKARKELAEDIRMEYQHAAYAIAEMTGMIFGPDKPKQTTGMLPRV
;
A
#
# COMPACT_ATOMS: atom_id res chain seq x y z
N MET A 1 -21.96 20.76 2.12
CA MET A 1 -21.39 19.91 1.04
C MET A 1 -21.60 18.46 1.43
N LYS A 2 -21.91 17.59 0.47
CA LYS A 2 -21.96 16.15 0.74
C LYS A 2 -20.52 15.62 0.82
N LEU A 3 -20.29 14.54 1.56
CA LEU A 3 -18.96 13.92 1.70
C LEU A 3 -18.34 13.58 0.34
N ALA A 4 -19.17 13.11 -0.60
CA ALA A 4 -18.79 12.77 -1.96
C ALA A 4 -18.25 13.95 -2.80
N ASP A 5 -18.54 15.19 -2.40
CA ASP A 5 -18.10 16.40 -3.11
C ASP A 5 -16.70 16.87 -2.65
N LEU A 6 -16.12 16.24 -1.62
CA LEU A 6 -14.81 16.63 -1.06
C LEU A 6 -13.66 15.90 -1.78
N PRO A 7 -12.43 16.45 -1.75
CA PRO A 7 -11.27 15.72 -2.25
C PRO A 7 -11.08 14.37 -1.54
N LEU A 8 -10.64 13.35 -2.26
CA LEU A 8 -10.50 11.98 -1.73
C LEU A 8 -9.66 11.90 -0.44
N TRP A 9 -8.60 12.71 -0.31
CA TRP A 9 -7.77 12.73 0.91
C TRP A 9 -8.53 13.22 2.15
N VAL A 10 -9.58 14.04 1.97
CA VAL A 10 -10.48 14.48 3.06
C VAL A 10 -11.47 13.37 3.39
N GLN A 11 -11.96 12.66 2.37
CA GLN A 11 -12.86 11.52 2.55
C GLN A 11 -12.20 10.36 3.31
N MET A 12 -10.87 10.21 3.25
CA MET A 12 -10.12 9.22 4.04
C MET A 12 -10.38 9.32 5.55
N CYS A 13 -10.74 10.50 6.06
CA CYS A 13 -11.09 10.71 7.46
C CYS A 13 -12.54 10.29 7.80
N SER A 14 -13.27 9.67 6.87
CA SER A 14 -14.67 9.24 7.00
C SER A 14 -14.91 7.97 6.16
N PRO A 15 -14.59 6.78 6.68
CA PRO A 15 -14.50 5.57 5.88
C PRO A 15 -15.87 5.11 5.35
N THR A 16 -15.91 4.83 4.05
CA THR A 16 -17.08 4.30 3.32
C THR A 16 -16.69 2.98 2.66
N SER A 17 -17.12 1.85 3.23
CA SER A 17 -17.19 0.50 2.62
C SER A 17 -15.89 -0.19 2.12
N SER A 18 -15.76 -1.49 2.42
CA SER A 18 -14.66 -2.35 1.93
C SER A 18 -14.84 -2.83 0.48
N GLN A 19 -16.04 -2.72 -0.10
CA GLN A 19 -16.38 -3.33 -1.39
C GLN A 19 -15.79 -2.55 -2.58
N GLU A 20 -15.63 -1.23 -2.42
CA GLU A 20 -15.05 -0.32 -3.42
C GLU A 20 -13.56 -0.62 -3.70
N LEU A 21 -12.84 -1.19 -2.72
CA LEU A 21 -11.42 -1.51 -2.84
C LEU A 21 -11.16 -2.61 -3.88
N THR A 22 -12.04 -3.61 -3.96
CA THR A 22 -11.91 -4.71 -4.93
C THR A 22 -12.14 -4.21 -6.35
N GLU A 23 -13.15 -3.37 -6.57
CA GLU A 23 -13.46 -2.78 -7.88
C GLU A 23 -12.35 -1.85 -8.37
N LEU A 24 -11.77 -1.05 -7.47
CA LEU A 24 -10.62 -0.19 -7.77
C LEU A 24 -9.39 -1.01 -8.13
N ARG A 25 -9.11 -2.09 -7.38
CA ARG A 25 -7.97 -2.97 -7.66
C ARG A 25 -8.11 -3.67 -9.02
N ILE A 26 -9.31 -4.14 -9.34
CA ILE A 26 -9.63 -4.67 -10.68
C ILE A 26 -9.40 -3.58 -11.73
N SER A 27 -9.91 -2.37 -11.52
CA SER A 27 -9.74 -1.25 -12.47
C SER A 27 -8.27 -0.90 -12.71
N LEU A 28 -7.45 -0.86 -11.66
CA LEU A 28 -6.00 -0.65 -11.76
C LEU A 28 -5.31 -1.76 -12.54
N SER A 29 -5.75 -3.02 -12.40
CA SER A 29 -5.17 -4.16 -13.13
C SER A 29 -5.40 -4.08 -14.65
N HIS A 30 -6.44 -3.39 -15.10
CA HIS A 30 -6.73 -3.21 -16.53
C HIS A 30 -5.89 -2.11 -17.19
N ASN A 31 -5.24 -1.25 -16.41
CA ASN A 31 -4.37 -0.18 -16.92
C ASN A 31 -2.94 -0.36 -16.42
N GLU A 32 -2.16 -1.17 -17.14
CA GLU A 32 -0.78 -1.51 -16.79
C GLU A 32 0.14 -0.29 -16.67
N GLN A 33 -0.10 0.78 -17.43
CA GLN A 33 0.70 2.01 -17.32
C GLN A 33 0.45 2.73 -15.99
N LEU A 34 -0.82 2.88 -15.59
CA LEU A 34 -1.17 3.50 -14.31
C LEU A 34 -0.73 2.64 -13.13
N LYS A 35 -0.91 1.32 -13.23
CA LYS A 35 -0.42 0.35 -12.25
C LYS A 35 1.07 0.48 -12.02
N LEU A 36 1.86 0.47 -13.10
CA LEU A 36 3.32 0.62 -13.02
C LEU A 36 3.75 1.99 -12.47
N ALA A 37 3.06 3.06 -12.86
CA ALA A 37 3.34 4.40 -12.34
C ALA A 37 3.07 4.49 -10.83
N LEU A 38 1.96 3.91 -10.36
CA LEU A 38 1.59 3.86 -8.95
C LEU A 38 2.57 2.99 -8.14
N GLU A 39 2.95 1.82 -8.64
CA GLU A 39 3.93 0.93 -8.01
C GLU A 39 5.29 1.62 -7.86
N ARG A 40 5.77 2.28 -8.92
CA ARG A 40 7.02 3.06 -8.88
C ARG A 40 6.95 4.21 -7.89
N PHE A 41 5.83 4.93 -7.84
CA PHE A 41 5.62 6.03 -6.91
C PHE A 41 5.68 5.54 -5.45
N LEU A 42 4.93 4.48 -5.12
CA LEU A 42 4.89 3.90 -3.78
C LEU A 42 6.27 3.38 -3.35
N HIS A 43 6.98 2.68 -4.25
CA HIS A 43 8.33 2.20 -4.00
C HIS A 43 9.32 3.36 -3.77
N ALA A 44 9.26 4.42 -4.60
CA ALA A 44 10.12 5.58 -4.41
C ALA A 44 9.84 6.29 -3.08
N GLN A 45 8.58 6.45 -2.70
CA GLN A 45 8.19 7.04 -1.42
C GLN A 45 8.67 6.20 -0.22
N TRP A 46 8.53 4.88 -0.31
CA TRP A 46 9.08 3.94 0.68
C TRP A 46 10.60 4.08 0.83
N CYS A 47 11.34 4.18 -0.27
CA CYS A 47 12.78 4.41 -0.26
C CYS A 47 13.16 5.75 0.41
N VAL A 48 12.42 6.82 0.11
CA VAL A 48 12.66 8.14 0.71
C VAL A 48 12.46 8.10 2.23
N LEU A 49 11.36 7.51 2.71
CA LEU A 49 11.08 7.41 4.14
C LEU A 49 12.12 6.56 4.88
N ASN A 50 12.52 5.43 4.31
CA ASN A 50 13.61 4.62 4.88
C ASN A 50 14.95 5.37 4.89
N SER A 51 15.24 6.16 3.85
CA SER A 51 16.44 6.99 3.81
C SER A 51 16.42 8.06 4.91
N LYS A 52 15.26 8.69 5.13
CA LYS A 52 15.07 9.66 6.23
C LYS A 52 15.23 8.99 7.59
N ALA A 53 14.58 7.86 7.82
CA ALA A 53 14.70 7.09 9.07
C ALA A 53 16.16 6.73 9.40
N ARG A 54 16.97 6.33 8.40
CA ARG A 54 18.38 5.98 8.61
C ARG A 54 19.26 7.17 9.01
N LYS A 55 18.88 8.38 8.60
CA LYS A 55 19.64 9.60 8.85
C LYS A 55 19.15 10.37 10.08
N GLU A 56 17.95 10.06 10.56
CA GLU A 56 17.33 10.75 11.68
C GLU A 56 17.94 10.30 13.02
N LEU A 57 18.31 11.29 13.83
CA LEU A 57 18.94 11.09 15.14
C LEU A 57 17.90 11.10 16.27
N ALA A 58 16.78 11.81 16.06
CA ALA A 58 15.67 11.83 17.00
C ALA A 58 14.85 10.54 16.90
N GLU A 59 14.74 9.80 18.01
CA GLU A 59 14.12 8.46 18.04
C GLU A 59 12.64 8.50 17.63
N ASP A 60 11.90 9.45 18.16
CA ASP A 60 10.48 9.68 17.88
C ASP A 60 10.23 9.92 16.38
N ILE A 61 10.97 10.86 15.79
CA ILE A 61 10.85 11.19 14.36
C ILE A 61 11.30 10.01 13.50
N ARG A 62 12.34 9.29 13.91
CA ARG A 62 12.79 8.08 13.21
C ARG A 62 11.71 7.01 13.18
N MET A 63 11.05 6.76 14.31
CA MET A 63 9.94 5.81 14.40
C MET A 63 8.77 6.23 13.51
N GLU A 64 8.44 7.52 13.44
CA GLU A 64 7.40 8.02 12.53
C GLU A 64 7.72 7.72 11.06
N TYR A 65 8.96 7.97 10.62
CA TYR A 65 9.38 7.62 9.27
C TYR A 65 9.32 6.11 8.99
N GLN A 66 9.69 5.28 9.97
CA GLN A 66 9.60 3.83 9.85
C GLN A 66 8.14 3.36 9.77
N HIS A 67 7.27 3.85 10.64
CA HIS A 67 5.84 3.54 10.60
C HIS A 67 5.20 3.95 9.28
N ALA A 68 5.52 5.15 8.78
CA ALA A 68 5.04 5.60 7.48
C ALA A 68 5.55 4.70 6.34
N ALA A 69 6.81 4.28 6.37
CA ALA A 69 7.35 3.32 5.39
C ALA A 69 6.64 1.97 5.48
N TYR A 70 6.39 1.44 6.68
CA TYR A 70 5.66 0.18 6.86
C TYR A 70 4.23 0.26 6.33
N ALA A 71 3.51 1.35 6.63
CA ALA A 71 2.16 1.57 6.10
C ALA A 71 2.15 1.58 4.56
N ILE A 72 3.13 2.22 3.91
CA ILE A 72 3.25 2.18 2.44
C ILE A 72 3.48 0.76 1.94
N ALA A 73 4.37 0.00 2.58
CA ALA A 73 4.65 -1.39 2.18
C ALA A 73 3.39 -2.27 2.32
N GLU A 74 2.65 -2.12 3.41
CA GLU A 74 1.39 -2.84 3.63
C GLU A 74 0.34 -2.49 2.58
N MET A 75 0.09 -1.19 2.35
CA MET A 75 -0.83 -0.74 1.30
C MET A 75 -0.43 -1.25 -0.09
N THR A 76 0.86 -1.21 -0.41
CA THR A 76 1.39 -1.74 -1.68
C THR A 76 1.09 -3.24 -1.81
N GLY A 77 1.27 -4.00 -0.73
CA GLY A 77 0.91 -5.42 -0.67
C GLY A 77 -0.59 -5.67 -0.84
N MET A 78 -1.45 -4.82 -0.28
CA MET A 78 -2.90 -4.92 -0.47
C MET A 78 -3.35 -4.61 -1.91
N ILE A 79 -2.70 -3.63 -2.57
CA ILE A 79 -3.05 -3.21 -3.93
C ILE A 79 -2.55 -4.22 -4.98
N PHE A 80 -1.30 -4.68 -4.86
CA PHE A 80 -0.65 -5.49 -5.90
C PHE A 80 -0.40 -6.94 -5.50
N GLY A 81 -0.68 -7.32 -4.25
CA GLY A 81 -0.55 -8.69 -3.80
C GLY A 81 -1.47 -9.64 -4.60
N PRO A 82 -1.17 -10.94 -4.63
CA PRO A 82 -2.05 -11.91 -5.27
C PRO A 82 -3.36 -12.08 -4.46
N ASP A 83 -4.50 -12.23 -5.15
CA ASP A 83 -5.84 -12.44 -4.52
C ASP A 83 -5.93 -13.67 -3.63
N LYS A 84 -5.05 -14.65 -3.85
CA LYS A 84 -4.92 -15.83 -3.03
C LYS A 84 -3.48 -15.93 -2.57
N PRO A 85 -3.22 -16.13 -1.26
CA PRO A 85 -1.88 -16.49 -0.82
C PRO A 85 -1.46 -17.75 -1.59
N LYS A 86 -0.28 -17.72 -2.22
CA LYS A 86 0.31 -18.95 -2.78
C LYS A 86 0.40 -19.95 -1.64
N GLN A 87 -0.28 -21.09 -1.75
CA GLN A 87 -0.10 -22.21 -0.82
C GLN A 87 1.39 -22.59 -0.86
N THR A 88 2.13 -22.27 0.19
CA THR A 88 3.53 -22.68 0.34
C THR A 88 3.66 -24.13 0.84
N THR A 89 2.55 -24.87 0.97
CA THR A 89 2.56 -26.29 1.34
C THR A 89 2.79 -27.16 0.10
N GLY A 90 4.02 -27.12 -0.42
CA GLY A 90 4.53 -28.26 -1.17
C GLY A 90 4.59 -29.45 -0.21
N MET A 91 3.66 -30.39 -0.37
CA MET A 91 3.66 -31.66 0.35
C MET A 91 5.04 -32.32 0.13
N LEU A 92 5.85 -32.45 1.18
CA LEU A 92 7.08 -33.24 1.08
C LEU A 92 6.66 -34.68 0.71
N PRO A 93 7.27 -35.29 -0.32
CA PRO A 93 7.00 -36.69 -0.64
C PRO A 93 7.38 -37.53 0.59
N ARG A 94 6.43 -38.33 1.08
CA ARG A 94 6.72 -39.34 2.10
C ARG A 94 7.64 -40.37 1.47
N VAL A 95 8.87 -40.45 1.99
CA VAL A 95 9.78 -41.59 1.79
C VAL A 95 9.34 -42.71 2.72
#